data_AF-E3LV00-F1
#
_entry.id   AF-E3LV00-F1
#
_cell.length_a   1.000
_cell.length_b   1.000
_cell.length_c   1.000
_cell.angle_alpha   90.00
_cell.angle_beta   90.00
_cell.angle_gamma   90.00
#
_symmetry.space_group_name_H-M   'P 1'
#
loop_
_entity.id
_entity.type
_entity.pdbx_description
1 polymer ?
#
loop_
_entity_poly.entity_id
_entity_poly.type
_entity_poly.pdbx_seq_one_letter_code
_entity_poly.pdbx_strand_id
1 'polypeptide(L)'
;MDIFSQEIIWKLKEIAGIRPIQILNLSQLWKSLRNQHRWSKSALFLHKNLREKIQPVLHDIVDLTVEVKIKIIFCASSRLDDRLKSMVSTAEYDEGGRIQRIRIGNEMLEGSHDGKLKNSFRRAKEAEAEQQERERRQ
;
A
#
# COMPACT_ATOMS: atom_id res chain seq x y z
N MET A 1 16.87 12.08 3.94
CA MET A 1 15.67 11.32 4.36
C MET A 1 15.92 10.82 5.79
N ASP A 2 14.95 10.93 6.70
CA ASP A 2 15.14 10.53 8.11
C ASP A 2 14.98 9.01 8.34
N ILE A 3 15.44 8.53 9.50
CA ILE A 3 15.48 7.11 9.85
C ILE A 3 14.09 6.45 9.79
N PHE A 4 13.02 7.15 10.18
CA PHE A 4 11.67 6.58 10.12
C PHE A 4 11.24 6.34 8.67
N SER A 5 11.50 7.32 7.81
CA SER A 5 11.18 7.21 6.37
C SER A 5 11.96 6.07 5.70
N GLN A 6 13.23 5.89 6.06
CA GLN A 6 14.06 4.80 5.53
C GLN A 6 13.53 3.43 5.96
N GLU A 7 13.21 3.24 7.24
CA GLU A 7 12.66 1.99 7.77
C GLU A 7 11.29 1.66 7.15
N ILE A 8 10.43 2.69 6.96
CA ILE A 8 9.15 2.50 6.27
C ILE A 8 9.40 2.02 4.83
N ILE A 9 10.30 2.66 4.08
CA ILE A 9 10.64 2.24 2.71
C ILE A 9 11.20 0.81 2.68
N TRP A 10 12.10 0.49 3.61
CA TRP A 10 12.69 -0.84 3.70
C TRP A 10 11.63 -1.91 3.93
N LYS A 11 10.70 -1.68 4.88
CA LYS A 11 9.60 -2.61 5.14
C LYS A 11 8.62 -2.70 3.98
N LEU A 12 8.36 -1.61 3.27
CA LEU A 12 7.57 -1.62 2.04
C LEU A 12 8.24 -2.47 0.94
N LYS A 13 9.56 -2.36 0.77
CA LYS A 13 10.34 -3.20 -0.15
C LYS A 13 10.23 -4.68 0.20
N GLU A 14 10.35 -5.02 1.49
CA GLU A 14 10.23 -6.39 1.99
C GLU A 14 8.84 -6.98 1.69
N ILE A 15 7.77 -6.26 2.03
CA ILE A 15 6.39 -6.72 1.78
C ILE A 15 6.10 -6.80 0.28
N ALA A 16 6.61 -5.87 -0.51
CA ALA A 16 6.47 -5.88 -1.96
C ALA A 16 7.23 -7.04 -2.63
N GLY A 17 8.31 -7.52 -2.02
CA GLY A 17 9.11 -8.65 -2.51
C GLY A 17 8.48 -10.03 -2.28
N ILE A 18 7.47 -10.13 -1.41
CA ILE A 18 6.80 -11.40 -1.09
C ILE A 18 5.61 -11.60 -2.04
N ARG A 19 5.62 -12.66 -2.86
CA ARG A 19 4.53 -13.04 -3.78
C ARG A 19 3.73 -14.27 -3.31
N PRO A 20 2.44 -14.40 -3.71
CA PRO A 20 1.62 -13.40 -4.40
C PRO A 20 0.71 -12.67 -3.41
N ILE A 21 1.06 -11.40 -3.20
CA ILE A 21 0.14 -10.29 -2.93
C ILE A 21 -0.70 -10.39 -1.65
N GLN A 22 -0.16 -9.76 -0.61
CA GLN A 22 -1.01 -9.24 0.45
C GLN A 22 -1.39 -7.80 0.11
N ILE A 23 -2.69 -7.49 0.22
CA ILE A 23 -3.13 -6.09 0.26
C ILE A 23 -2.30 -5.41 1.34
N LEU A 24 -1.53 -4.39 0.94
CA LEU A 24 -0.61 -3.73 1.87
C LEU A 24 -1.44 -2.99 2.93
N ASN A 25 -1.64 -3.65 4.06
CA ASN A 25 -2.45 -3.16 5.14
C ASN A 25 -1.58 -2.25 5.99
N LEU A 26 -1.76 -0.94 5.83
CA LEU A 26 -0.99 0.05 6.59
C LEU A 26 -1.10 -0.12 8.10
N SER A 27 -2.21 -0.66 8.61
CA SER A 27 -2.32 -0.97 10.04
C SER A 27 -1.41 -2.13 10.46
N GLN A 28 -1.23 -3.15 9.61
CA GLN A 28 -0.29 -4.24 9.86
C GLN A 28 1.16 -3.79 9.66
N LEU A 29 1.44 -3.02 8.60
CA LEU A 29 2.74 -2.37 8.39
C LEU A 29 3.11 -1.55 9.64
N TRP A 30 2.18 -0.73 10.13
CA TRP A 30 2.39 0.09 11.31
C TRP A 30 2.64 -0.75 12.56
N LYS A 31 1.82 -1.78 12.80
CA LYS A 31 2.01 -2.69 13.94
C LYS A 31 3.37 -3.37 13.88
N SER A 32 3.80 -3.83 12.71
CA SER A 32 5.09 -4.47 12.51
C SER A 32 6.25 -3.51 12.81
N LEU A 33 6.26 -2.33 12.21
CA LEU A 33 7.28 -1.30 12.46
C LEU A 33 7.31 -0.86 13.93
N ARG A 34 6.14 -0.67 14.54
CA ARG A 34 6.03 -0.30 15.94
C ARG A 34 6.60 -1.38 16.86
N ASN A 35 6.30 -2.65 16.59
CA ASN A 35 6.78 -3.77 17.40
C ASN A 35 8.29 -3.99 17.22
N GLN A 36 8.79 -3.90 15.98
CA GLN A 36 10.21 -4.10 15.64
C GLN A 36 11.10 -3.01 16.25
N HIS A 37 10.69 -1.74 16.17
CA HIS A 37 11.52 -0.61 16.60
C HIS A 37 11.04 0.07 17.90
N ARG A 38 10.03 -0.50 18.57
CA ARG A 38 9.40 0.04 19.80
C ARG A 38 9.00 1.51 19.69
N TRP A 39 8.51 1.93 18.53
CA TRP A 39 8.15 3.34 18.29
C TRP A 39 6.94 3.77 19.14
N SER A 40 6.99 4.99 19.67
CA SER A 40 5.89 5.63 20.42
C SER A 40 4.93 6.43 19.52
N LYS A 41 5.13 6.42 18.21
CA LYS A 41 4.35 7.21 17.25
C LYS A 41 2.96 6.60 17.01
N SER A 42 2.05 7.38 16.43
CA SER A 42 0.71 6.93 16.05
C SER A 42 0.65 6.44 14.61
N ALA A 43 -0.41 5.73 14.21
CA ALA A 43 -0.61 5.34 12.80
C ALA A 43 -0.71 6.56 11.86
N LEU A 44 -1.22 7.69 12.35
CA LEU A 44 -1.22 8.97 11.62
C LEU A 44 0.20 9.40 11.22
N PHE A 45 1.21 9.10 12.03
CA PHE A 45 2.61 9.37 11.68
C PHE A 45 3.04 8.62 10.41
N LEU A 46 2.62 7.36 10.25
CA LEU A 46 2.89 6.58 9.05
C LEU A 46 2.25 7.22 7.82
N HIS A 47 0.94 7.53 7.88
CA HIS A 47 0.24 8.18 6.78
C HIS A 47 0.88 9.52 6.38
N LYS A 48 1.27 10.33 7.38
CA LYS A 48 1.94 11.61 7.16
C LYS A 48 3.30 11.43 6.47
N ASN A 49 4.15 10.51 6.95
CA ASN A 49 5.45 10.27 6.32
C ASN A 49 5.31 9.68 4.92
N LEU A 50 4.34 8.78 4.71
CA LEU A 50 4.05 8.23 3.38
C LEU A 50 3.73 9.33 2.37
N ARG A 51 2.85 10.27 2.75
CA ARG A 51 2.42 11.36 1.86
C ARG A 51 3.46 12.47 1.69
N GLU A 52 4.08 12.91 2.79
CA GLU A 52 4.92 14.12 2.77
C GLU A 52 6.38 13.84 2.43
N LYS A 53 6.89 12.64 2.72
CA LYS A 53 8.31 12.33 2.59
C LYS A 53 8.61 11.22 1.62
N ILE A 54 7.79 10.17 1.60
CA ILE A 54 8.06 8.98 0.80
C ILE A 54 7.49 9.14 -0.61
N GLN A 55 6.24 9.59 -0.73
CA GLN A 55 5.60 9.77 -2.04
C GLN A 55 6.40 10.70 -2.98
N PRO A 56 6.88 11.89 -2.57
CA PRO A 56 7.57 12.81 -3.48
C PRO A 56 8.84 12.22 -4.10
N VAL A 57 9.50 11.32 -3.38
CA VAL A 57 10.76 10.69 -3.81
C VAL A 57 10.56 9.25 -4.27
N LEU A 58 9.31 8.75 -4.28
CA LEU A 58 9.00 7.35 -4.59
C LEU A 58 9.41 7.01 -6.03
N HIS A 59 9.30 7.97 -6.94
CA HIS A 59 9.79 7.85 -8.31
C HIS A 59 11.29 7.59 -8.38
N ASP A 60 12.06 8.27 -7.54
CA ASP A 60 13.52 8.22 -7.54
C ASP A 60 14.05 6.92 -6.90
N ILE A 61 13.18 6.13 -6.27
CA ILE A 61 13.55 4.80 -5.75
C ILE A 61 13.61 3.81 -6.92
N VAL A 62 14.82 3.63 -7.47
CA VAL A 62 15.09 2.77 -8.63
C VAL A 62 14.78 1.30 -8.35
N ASP A 63 14.97 0.83 -7.11
CA ASP A 63 14.73 -0.56 -6.71
C ASP A 63 13.26 -0.98 -6.69
N LEU A 64 12.33 -0.03 -6.85
CA LEU A 64 10.90 -0.30 -6.86
C LEU A 64 10.37 -0.32 -8.28
N THR A 65 9.68 -1.40 -8.64
CA THR A 65 8.92 -1.44 -9.90
C THR A 65 7.76 -0.45 -9.84
N VAL A 66 7.30 -0.02 -11.02
CA VAL A 66 6.14 0.88 -11.16
C VAL A 66 4.92 0.32 -10.42
N GLU A 67 4.67 -0.99 -10.53
CA GLU A 67 3.59 -1.68 -9.84
C GLU A 67 3.66 -1.51 -8.32
N VAL A 68 4.86 -1.68 -7.73
CA VAL A 68 5.05 -1.52 -6.29
C VAL A 68 4.86 -0.08 -5.86
N LYS A 69 5.39 0.88 -6.64
CA LYS A 69 5.18 2.31 -6.38
C LYS A 69 3.68 2.64 -6.33
N ILE A 70 2.90 2.11 -7.26
CA ILE A 70 1.46 2.33 -7.31
C ILE A 70 0.74 1.66 -6.12
N LYS A 71 1.12 0.43 -5.76
CA LYS A 71 0.58 -0.25 -4.57
C LYS A 71 0.80 0.56 -3.29
N ILE A 72 1.99 1.14 -3.12
CA ILE A 72 2.33 2.00 -1.99
C ILE A 72 1.42 3.24 -1.95
N ILE A 73 1.23 3.92 -3.09
CA ILE A 73 0.41 5.14 -3.15
C ILE A 73 -1.07 4.83 -2.90
N PHE A 74 -1.57 3.74 -3.49
CA PHE A 74 -2.94 3.26 -3.28
C PHE A 74 -3.20 3.02 -1.79
N CYS A 75 -2.32 2.29 -1.12
CA CYS A 75 -2.45 2.01 0.31
C CYS A 75 -2.29 3.25 1.17
N ALA A 76 -1.44 4.20 0.77
CA ALA A 76 -1.29 5.49 1.43
C ALA A 76 -2.50 6.41 1.32
N SER A 77 -3.55 6.05 0.55
CA SER A 77 -4.70 6.91 0.27
C SER A 77 -4.25 8.32 -0.13
N SER A 78 -3.27 8.37 -1.03
CA SER A 78 -2.64 9.62 -1.45
C SER A 78 -2.95 9.91 -2.91
N ARG A 79 -2.99 11.21 -3.24
CA ARG A 79 -3.28 11.67 -4.61
C ARG A 79 -2.14 11.23 -5.51
N LEU A 80 -2.38 10.77 -6.73
CA LEU A 80 -1.27 10.55 -7.66
C LEU A 80 -0.74 11.90 -8.15
N ASP A 81 0.58 12.03 -8.23
CA ASP A 81 1.17 13.09 -9.02
C ASP A 81 1.00 12.80 -10.51
N ASP A 82 1.08 13.85 -11.34
CA ASP A 82 0.76 13.74 -12.76
C ASP A 82 1.76 12.85 -13.52
N ARG A 83 2.99 12.70 -13.01
CA ARG A 83 3.97 11.77 -13.57
C ARG A 83 3.52 10.33 -13.39
N LEU A 84 3.13 9.91 -12.18
CA LEU A 84 2.56 8.57 -11.95
C LEU A 84 1.24 8.41 -12.71
N LYS A 85 0.35 9.43 -12.75
CA LYS A 85 -0.94 9.30 -13.45
C LYS A 85 -0.74 8.91 -14.91
N SER A 86 0.24 9.50 -15.58
CA SER A 86 0.56 9.20 -16.97
C SER A 86 1.00 7.74 -17.20
N MET A 87 1.56 7.09 -16.17
CA MET A 87 2.00 5.69 -16.20
C MET A 87 0.86 4.71 -15.89
N VAL A 88 -0.30 5.21 -15.47
CA VAL A 88 -1.42 4.41 -14.97
C VAL A 88 -2.72 4.88 -15.62
N SER A 89 -2.84 4.61 -16.92
CA SER A 89 -3.99 5.00 -17.73
C SER A 89 -5.28 4.23 -17.41
N THR A 90 -5.18 3.11 -16.69
CA THR A 90 -6.30 2.20 -16.38
C THR A 90 -6.87 2.37 -14.97
N ALA A 91 -6.37 3.35 -14.20
CA ALA A 91 -6.87 3.61 -12.86
C ALA A 91 -8.11 4.52 -12.86
N GLU A 92 -9.08 4.19 -12.03
CA GLU A 92 -10.20 5.05 -11.68
C GLU A 92 -9.82 5.88 -10.45
N TYR A 93 -10.15 7.17 -10.47
CA TYR A 93 -9.78 8.13 -9.43
C TYR A 93 -11.03 8.72 -8.76
N ASP A 94 -10.94 9.03 -7.47
CA ASP A 94 -11.96 9.84 -6.79
C ASP A 94 -11.86 11.33 -7.16
N GLU A 95 -12.82 12.13 -6.68
CA GLU A 95 -12.81 13.60 -6.83
C GLU A 95 -11.54 14.25 -6.25
N GLY A 96 -10.89 13.58 -5.30
CA GLY A 96 -9.60 13.96 -4.73
C GLY A 96 -8.40 13.52 -5.58
N GLY A 97 -8.55 12.87 -6.72
CA GLY A 97 -7.43 12.35 -7.52
C GLY A 97 -6.65 11.21 -6.86
N ARG A 98 -7.27 10.47 -5.94
CA ARG A 98 -6.74 9.25 -5.32
C ARG A 98 -7.26 8.04 -6.10
N ILE A 99 -6.45 7.00 -6.26
CA ILE A 99 -6.87 5.78 -6.97
C ILE A 99 -7.97 5.08 -6.17
N GLN A 100 -9.17 4.96 -6.74
CA GLN A 100 -10.25 4.11 -6.20
C GLN A 100 -10.15 2.68 -6.71
N ARG A 101 -9.81 2.50 -7.99
CA ARG A 101 -9.67 1.17 -8.59
C ARG A 101 -8.50 1.14 -9.57
N ILE A 102 -7.75 0.05 -9.59
CA ILE A 102 -6.67 -0.15 -10.55
C ILE A 102 -6.40 -1.64 -10.79
N ARG A 103 -6.11 -2.00 -12.04
CA ARG A 103 -5.53 -3.30 -12.37
C ARG A 103 -4.00 -3.25 -12.35
N ILE A 104 -3.36 -4.10 -11.55
CA ILE A 104 -1.91 -4.26 -11.48
C ILE A 104 -1.58 -5.73 -11.78
N GLY A 105 -0.92 -6.00 -12.90
CA GLY A 105 -0.78 -7.36 -13.42
C GLY A 105 -2.16 -8.02 -13.63
N ASN A 106 -2.36 -9.18 -13.01
CA ASN A 106 -3.63 -9.93 -13.07
C ASN A 106 -4.63 -9.54 -11.97
N GLU A 107 -4.31 -8.57 -11.13
CA GLU A 107 -5.08 -8.27 -9.93
C GLU A 107 -5.83 -6.95 -10.04
N MET A 108 -7.02 -6.91 -9.45
CA MET A 108 -7.78 -5.67 -9.28
C MET A 108 -7.68 -5.20 -7.83
N LEU A 109 -7.18 -3.98 -7.62
CA LEU A 109 -7.22 -3.30 -6.34
C LEU A 109 -8.39 -2.32 -6.35
N GLU A 110 -9.19 -2.33 -5.28
CA GLU A 110 -10.34 -1.44 -5.13
C GLU A 110 -10.51 -0.96 -3.68
N GLY A 111 -10.70 0.35 -3.51
CA GLY A 111 -10.75 0.99 -2.21
C GLY A 111 -11.56 2.29 -2.25
N SER A 112 -12.45 2.44 -1.26
CA SER A 112 -13.18 3.68 -0.98
C SER A 112 -12.38 4.51 0.03
N HIS A 113 -12.11 5.78 -0.30
CA HIS A 113 -11.33 6.73 0.51
C HIS A 113 -12.20 7.73 1.28
N ASP A 114 -13.51 7.47 1.27
CA ASP A 114 -14.64 8.29 1.73
C ASP A 114 -15.13 7.86 3.13
N GLY A 115 -14.30 7.12 3.87
CA GLY A 115 -14.41 7.02 5.33
C GLY A 115 -15.12 5.79 5.88
N LYS A 116 -15.39 4.75 5.06
CA LYS A 116 -15.80 3.43 5.59
C LYS A 116 -15.03 2.30 4.88
N LEU A 117 -13.76 2.15 5.24
CA LEU A 117 -12.95 0.95 5.02
C LEU A 117 -13.55 -0.26 5.78
N LYS A 118 -14.71 -0.78 5.37
CA LYS A 118 -15.41 -1.86 6.09
C LYS A 118 -15.74 -3.11 5.27
N ASN A 119 -15.75 -3.08 3.93
CA ASN A 119 -16.23 -4.24 3.15
C ASN A 119 -15.23 -4.89 2.20
N SER A 120 -14.34 -4.16 1.51
CA SER A 120 -13.40 -4.79 0.57
C SER A 120 -12.28 -5.56 1.26
N PHE A 121 -11.69 -4.99 2.32
CA PHE A 121 -10.65 -5.65 3.13
C PHE A 121 -11.14 -6.92 3.84
N ARG A 122 -12.43 -6.97 4.22
CA ARG A 122 -13.02 -8.15 4.85
C ARG A 122 -13.12 -9.31 3.86
N ARG A 123 -13.65 -9.04 2.66
CA ARG A 123 -13.75 -10.05 1.59
C ARG A 123 -12.39 -10.55 1.11
N ALA A 124 -11.41 -9.66 0.97
CA ALA A 124 -10.07 -10.06 0.59
C ALA A 124 -9.39 -10.91 1.67
N LYS A 125 -9.57 -10.58 2.96
CA LYS A 125 -9.11 -11.43 4.08
C LYS A 125 -9.82 -12.77 4.14
N GLU A 126 -11.12 -12.79 3.90
CA GLU A 126 -11.92 -14.02 3.87
C GLU A 126 -11.43 -14.93 2.73
N ALA A 127 -11.18 -14.39 1.53
CA ALA A 127 -10.62 -15.13 0.40
C ALA A 127 -9.18 -15.63 0.65
N GLU A 128 -8.32 -14.80 1.25
CA GLU A 128 -6.93 -15.19 1.59
C GLU A 128 -6.89 -16.30 2.65
N ALA A 129 -7.77 -16.22 3.66
CA ALA A 129 -7.92 -17.26 4.67
C ALA A 129 -8.47 -18.57 4.07
N GLU A 130 -9.45 -18.48 3.17
CA GLU A 130 -10.03 -19.64 2.51
C GLU A 130 -9.00 -20.34 1.60
N GLN A 131 -8.13 -19.57 0.94
CA GLN A 131 -7.07 -20.11 0.09
C GLN A 131 -5.96 -20.79 0.92
N GLN A 132 -5.53 -20.18 2.02
CA GLN A 132 -4.57 -20.81 2.95
C GLN A 132 -5.13 -22.10 3.56
N GLU A 133 -6.44 -22.17 3.82
CA GLU A 133 -7.05 -23.37 4.38
C GLU A 133 -7.18 -24.49 3.33
N ARG A 134 -7.41 -24.16 2.06
CA ARG A 134 -7.37 -25.14 0.96
C ARG A 134 -5.97 -25.72 0.75
N GLU A 135 -4.94 -24.88 0.80
CA GLU A 135 -3.54 -25.32 0.68
C GLU A 135 -3.09 -26.20 1.85
N ARG A 136 -3.65 -26.03 3.05
CA ARG A 136 -3.38 -26.90 4.22
C ARG A 136 -4.08 -28.25 4.20
N ARG A 137 -5.11 -28.42 3.36
CA ARG A 137 -5.91 -29.66 3.25
C ARG A 137 -5.47 -30.55 2.08
N GLN A 138 -4.53 -30.09 1.25
CA GLN A 138 -3.83 -30.90 0.24
C GLN A 138 -2.53 -31.47 0.84
#